data_AF-A0A3R7RD94-F1
#
_entry.id   AF-A0A3R7RD94-F1
#
_cell.length_a   1.000
_cell.length_b   1.000
_cell.length_c   1.000
_cell.angle_alpha   90.00
_cell.angle_beta   90.00
_cell.angle_gamma   90.00
#
_symmetry.space_group_name_H-M   'P 1'
#
loop_
_entity.id
_entity.type
_entity.pdbx_description
1 polymer ?
#
loop_
_entity_poly.entity_id
_entity_poly.type
_entity_poly.pdbx_seq_one_letter_code
_entity_poly.pdbx_strand_id
1 'polypeptide(L)'
;MKNLKKLMVVFIAAITTVSCGDPELPVELFPEMQYGAYARKMTQTGEFNYFDISNSSITMDVEYYDEANGANITSFDIDVEYVDNITGGAKSVARTDLKTINSSEFTTNADGYLSSVITLGFTEALGALGITSADVDGGAYFRYWFTITKADGTVYDYNNTGPNLMSSNAFSALFRQNISIICPSDLAGSLLVSQTTIANAGVSWPAITLTDVPLTLEAASAPGVYIVAEDNGSWGSWPEVYGSTSNGPSVADACNILSMSGADQYGDTYELTAGTVSVSTDSKTLSFQWVNTWGEGGDVTAKYADGSSWPDLTN
;
A
#
# COMPACT_ATOMS: atom_id res chain seq x y z
N MET A 1 78.50 -23.88 -42.11
CA MET A 1 78.00 -23.97 -40.72
C MET A 1 78.00 -22.65 -39.94
N LYS A 2 78.90 -21.69 -40.18
CA LYS A 2 78.99 -20.43 -39.40
C LYS A 2 77.77 -19.49 -39.58
N ASN A 3 77.14 -19.50 -40.76
CA ASN A 3 75.96 -18.68 -41.07
C ASN A 3 74.63 -19.34 -40.69
N LEU A 4 74.62 -20.67 -40.53
CA LEU A 4 73.42 -21.41 -40.11
C LEU A 4 73.11 -21.20 -38.62
N LYS A 5 74.15 -21.11 -37.79
CA LYS A 5 74.00 -20.76 -36.35
C LYS A 5 73.48 -19.33 -36.15
N LYS A 6 73.90 -18.38 -37.00
CA LYS A 6 73.37 -17.00 -36.98
C LYS A 6 71.91 -16.95 -37.43
N LEU A 7 71.54 -17.72 -38.46
CA LEU A 7 70.16 -17.81 -38.95
C LEU A 7 69.22 -18.43 -37.89
N MET A 8 69.69 -19.45 -37.16
CA MET A 8 68.91 -20.11 -36.11
C MET A 8 68.69 -19.22 -34.88
N VAL A 9 69.67 -18.39 -34.52
CA VAL A 9 69.54 -17.40 -33.43
C VAL A 9 68.57 -16.28 -33.80
N VAL A 10 68.57 -15.82 -35.06
CA VAL A 10 67.59 -14.83 -35.55
C VAL A 10 66.18 -15.41 -35.61
N PHE A 11 66.03 -16.69 -35.98
CA PHE A 11 64.74 -17.36 -36.02
C PHE A 11 64.15 -17.58 -34.62
N ILE A 12 64.98 -17.96 -33.64
CA ILE A 12 64.54 -18.12 -32.24
C ILE A 12 64.21 -16.76 -31.60
N ALA A 13 65.00 -15.70 -31.88
CA ALA A 13 64.71 -14.35 -31.40
C ALA A 13 63.44 -13.73 -32.03
N ALA A 14 63.11 -14.12 -33.27
CA ALA A 14 61.87 -13.71 -33.94
C ALA A 14 60.63 -14.41 -33.34
N ILE A 15 60.77 -15.65 -32.85
CA ILE A 15 59.67 -16.39 -32.23
C ILE A 15 59.37 -15.88 -30.81
N THR A 16 60.37 -15.36 -30.07
CA THR A 16 60.16 -14.83 -28.71
C THR A 16 59.55 -13.42 -28.65
N THR A 17 59.41 -12.72 -29.78
CA THR A 17 58.80 -11.37 -29.82
C THR A 17 57.33 -11.39 -30.26
N VAL A 18 56.83 -12.54 -30.74
CA VAL A 18 55.40 -12.78 -30.88
C VAL A 18 54.90 -13.31 -29.54
N SER A 19 54.80 -12.41 -28.57
CA SER A 19 53.90 -12.62 -27.43
C SER A 19 52.54 -12.97 -28.03
N CYS A 20 51.97 -14.13 -27.70
CA CYS A 20 50.53 -14.28 -27.77
C CYS A 20 49.96 -13.18 -26.86
N GLY A 21 49.58 -12.04 -27.42
CA GLY A 21 48.59 -11.21 -26.76
C GLY A 21 47.35 -12.09 -26.62
N ASP A 22 46.79 -12.15 -25.42
CA ASP A 22 45.53 -12.86 -25.24
C ASP A 22 44.55 -12.37 -26.32
N PRO A 23 43.87 -13.29 -27.02
CA PRO A 23 42.93 -12.88 -28.06
C PRO A 23 41.89 -11.98 -27.39
N GLU A 24 41.63 -10.80 -27.97
CA GLU A 24 40.45 -10.00 -27.59
C GLU A 24 39.22 -10.88 -27.81
N LEU A 25 38.67 -11.37 -26.69
CA LEU A 25 37.46 -12.16 -26.72
C LEU A 25 36.31 -11.19 -27.03
N PRO A 26 35.36 -11.57 -27.90
CA PRO A 26 34.19 -10.74 -28.20
C PRO A 26 33.20 -10.63 -27.04
N VAL A 27 33.57 -11.14 -25.86
CA VAL A 27 32.81 -11.13 -24.62
C VAL A 27 33.78 -10.79 -23.48
N GLU A 28 33.34 -9.94 -22.57
CA GLU A 28 34.09 -9.72 -21.33
C GLU A 28 34.11 -11.00 -20.50
N LEU A 29 35.27 -11.34 -19.95
CA LEU A 29 35.37 -12.49 -19.07
C LEU A 29 34.66 -12.17 -17.75
N PHE A 30 34.06 -13.17 -17.12
CA PHE A 30 33.33 -12.98 -15.85
C PHE A 30 34.13 -12.23 -14.75
N PRO A 31 35.46 -12.46 -14.57
CA PRO A 31 36.26 -11.68 -13.63
C PRO A 31 36.44 -10.20 -14.00
N GLU A 32 36.26 -9.86 -15.27
CA GLU A 32 36.41 -8.51 -15.84
C GLU A 32 35.06 -7.79 -15.97
N MET A 33 33.95 -8.52 -15.84
CA MET A 33 32.61 -7.95 -15.84
C MET A 33 32.42 -7.02 -14.65
N GLN A 34 31.71 -5.92 -14.89
CA GLN A 34 31.28 -5.03 -13.82
C GLN A 34 30.30 -5.75 -12.87
N TYR A 35 30.66 -5.80 -11.60
CA TYR A 35 29.78 -6.33 -10.54
C TYR A 35 28.82 -5.25 -10.06
N GLY A 36 27.53 -5.60 -10.08
CA GLY A 36 26.45 -4.76 -9.57
C GLY A 36 26.43 -4.70 -8.04
N ALA A 37 25.62 -3.78 -7.51
CA ALA A 37 25.28 -3.72 -6.10
C ALA A 37 23.76 -3.56 -5.92
N TYR A 38 23.20 -4.16 -4.88
CA TYR A 38 21.79 -4.01 -4.52
C TYR A 38 21.56 -4.16 -3.02
N ALA A 39 20.47 -3.57 -2.53
CA ALA A 39 19.96 -3.82 -1.19
C ALA A 39 18.84 -4.85 -1.28
N ARG A 40 18.85 -5.86 -0.43
CA ARG A 40 17.79 -6.86 -0.32
C ARG A 40 16.87 -6.49 0.82
N LYS A 41 15.56 -6.41 0.56
CA LYS A 41 14.56 -6.27 1.63
C LYS A 41 14.31 -7.62 2.29
N MET A 42 14.61 -7.72 3.57
CA MET A 42 14.44 -8.95 4.36
C MET A 42 13.07 -9.01 5.01
N THR A 43 12.66 -7.90 5.63
CA THR A 43 11.37 -7.78 6.32
C THR A 43 10.75 -6.42 6.04
N GLN A 44 9.45 -6.31 6.31
CA GLN A 44 8.73 -5.05 6.36
C GLN A 44 7.64 -5.17 7.43
N THR A 45 7.57 -4.19 8.32
CA THR A 45 6.53 -4.09 9.35
C THR A 45 6.00 -2.66 9.42
N GLY A 46 4.84 -2.48 10.07
CA GLY A 46 4.16 -1.20 10.16
C GLY A 46 3.27 -0.90 8.96
N GLU A 47 2.63 0.27 9.00
CA GLU A 47 1.65 0.74 8.01
C GLU A 47 1.58 2.26 7.99
N PHE A 48 1.01 2.80 6.91
CA PHE A 48 0.60 4.20 6.83
C PHE A 48 -0.90 4.31 7.04
N ASN A 49 -1.29 4.60 8.28
CA ASN A 49 -2.69 4.78 8.67
C ASN A 49 -3.10 6.24 8.47
N TYR A 50 -4.08 6.47 7.59
CA TYR A 50 -4.63 7.80 7.28
C TYR A 50 -5.18 8.53 8.51
N PHE A 51 -5.70 7.79 9.49
CA PHE A 51 -6.27 8.34 10.72
C PHE A 51 -5.23 8.57 11.83
N ASP A 52 -3.99 8.10 11.65
CA ASP A 52 -2.91 8.26 12.64
C ASP A 52 -1.56 8.55 11.96
N ILE A 53 -1.51 9.63 11.18
CA ILE A 53 -0.33 10.05 10.41
C ILE A 53 0.89 10.29 11.31
N SER A 54 0.68 10.82 12.52
CA SER A 54 1.77 11.16 13.45
C SER A 54 2.52 9.95 13.99
N ASN A 55 1.84 8.81 14.17
CA ASN A 55 2.44 7.60 14.73
C ASN A 55 2.64 6.49 13.69
N SER A 56 2.25 6.72 12.44
CA SER A 56 2.40 5.76 11.34
C SER A 56 3.81 5.74 10.77
N SER A 57 4.35 4.54 10.59
CA SER A 57 5.65 4.32 9.95
C SER A 57 5.76 2.92 9.34
N ILE A 58 6.66 2.77 8.37
CA ILE A 58 7.12 1.48 7.85
C ILE A 58 8.54 1.25 8.33
N THR A 59 8.83 0.06 8.85
CA THR A 59 10.20 -0.37 9.16
C THR A 59 10.61 -1.55 8.31
N MET A 60 11.81 -1.48 7.71
CA MET A 60 12.39 -2.52 6.87
C MET A 60 13.79 -2.90 7.35
N ASP A 61 14.04 -4.20 7.46
CA ASP A 61 15.41 -4.72 7.57
C ASP A 61 15.96 -4.91 6.15
N VAL A 62 17.13 -4.34 5.87
CA VAL A 62 17.80 -4.47 4.57
C VAL A 62 19.22 -4.99 4.70
N GLU A 63 19.64 -5.80 3.74
CA GLU A 63 20.99 -6.32 3.60
C GLU A 63 21.65 -5.79 2.32
N TYR A 64 22.96 -5.55 2.37
CA TYR A 64 23.72 -4.95 1.29
C TYR A 64 24.58 -5.99 0.56
N TYR A 65 24.46 -6.02 -0.77
CA TYR A 65 25.15 -6.99 -1.62
C TYR A 65 25.96 -6.31 -2.71
N ASP A 66 27.22 -6.68 -2.81
CA ASP A 66 28.15 -6.41 -3.91
C ASP A 66 29.21 -7.53 -3.94
N GLU A 67 30.25 -7.40 -4.77
CA GLU A 67 31.35 -8.36 -4.87
C GLU A 67 32.23 -8.49 -3.61
N ALA A 68 32.08 -7.58 -2.65
CA ALA A 68 32.79 -7.51 -1.38
C ALA A 68 31.84 -7.59 -0.16
N ASN A 69 30.67 -8.23 -0.31
CA ASN A 69 29.63 -8.39 0.72
C ASN A 69 29.10 -7.05 1.28
N GLY A 70 28.85 -6.10 0.38
CA GLY A 70 28.33 -4.76 0.66
C GLY A 70 29.40 -3.72 1.01
N ALA A 71 30.67 -4.12 1.13
CA ALA A 71 31.75 -3.25 1.62
C ALA A 71 32.14 -2.15 0.64
N ASN A 72 31.81 -2.27 -0.65
CA ASN A 72 32.09 -1.24 -1.65
C ASN A 72 30.93 -0.24 -1.79
N ILE A 73 29.81 -0.42 -1.09
CA ILE A 73 28.71 0.54 -1.06
C ILE A 73 29.06 1.70 -0.13
N THR A 74 28.89 2.93 -0.62
CA THR A 74 29.15 4.17 0.12
C THR A 74 27.87 4.82 0.62
N SER A 75 26.78 4.74 -0.14
CA SER A 75 25.48 5.26 0.27
C SER A 75 24.32 4.45 -0.26
N PHE A 76 23.24 4.47 0.51
CA PHE A 76 21.91 4.02 0.14
C PHE A 76 20.93 5.18 0.28
N ASP A 77 20.58 5.76 -0.84
CA ASP A 77 19.79 6.98 -0.94
C ASP A 77 18.31 6.67 -1.18
N ILE A 78 17.44 7.42 -0.51
CA ILE A 78 15.99 7.19 -0.48
C ILE A 78 15.30 8.48 -0.88
N ASP A 79 14.60 8.43 -2.00
CA ASP A 79 13.65 9.47 -2.40
C ASP A 79 12.22 9.00 -2.19
N VAL A 80 11.29 9.94 -2.11
CA VAL A 80 9.86 9.68 -2.02
C VAL A 80 9.09 10.50 -3.05
N GLU A 81 8.05 9.92 -3.62
CA GLU A 81 7.01 10.63 -4.37
C GLU A 81 5.63 10.24 -3.84
N TYR A 82 4.65 11.13 -3.97
CA TYR A 82 3.25 10.80 -3.71
C TYR A 82 2.55 10.51 -5.04
N VAL A 83 1.94 9.33 -5.13
CA VAL A 83 1.20 8.91 -6.32
C VAL A 83 -0.29 8.86 -5.99
N ASP A 84 -1.02 9.79 -6.59
CA ASP A 84 -2.47 9.85 -6.51
C ASP A 84 -3.09 8.98 -7.60
N ASN A 85 -3.63 7.83 -7.20
CA ASN A 85 -4.44 6.95 -8.05
C ASN A 85 -5.95 7.19 -7.88
N ILE A 86 -6.35 8.04 -6.92
CA ILE A 86 -7.76 8.30 -6.58
C ILE A 86 -8.35 9.31 -7.54
N THR A 87 -7.63 10.40 -7.81
CA THR A 87 -8.08 11.45 -8.75
C THR A 87 -7.39 11.39 -10.11
N GLY A 88 -6.79 10.25 -10.44
CA GLY A 88 -6.10 10.05 -11.71
C GLY A 88 -4.79 10.86 -11.84
N GLY A 89 -4.19 11.21 -10.71
CA GLY A 89 -2.88 11.86 -10.65
C GLY A 89 -2.90 13.35 -10.30
N ALA A 90 -4.07 13.98 -10.10
CA ALA A 90 -4.16 15.43 -9.93
C ALA A 90 -3.43 15.95 -8.69
N LYS A 91 -3.33 15.14 -7.63
CA LYS A 91 -2.60 15.47 -6.40
C LYS A 91 -1.18 14.89 -6.35
N SER A 92 -0.71 14.22 -7.40
CA SER A 92 0.61 13.56 -7.36
C SER A 92 1.72 14.58 -7.18
N VAL A 93 2.69 14.26 -6.34
CA VAL A 93 3.87 15.10 -6.08
C VAL A 93 5.11 14.35 -6.49
N ALA A 94 5.94 15.02 -7.29
CA ALA A 94 7.13 14.43 -7.89
C ALA A 94 8.17 13.99 -6.85
N ARG A 95 8.98 13.01 -7.24
CA ARG A 95 10.12 12.48 -6.48
C ARG A 95 10.98 13.59 -5.89
N THR A 96 11.22 13.49 -4.58
CA THR A 96 12.03 14.41 -3.78
C THR A 96 12.89 13.60 -2.80
N ASP A 97 14.08 14.12 -2.50
CA ASP A 97 15.00 13.53 -1.50
C ASP A 97 14.33 13.45 -0.13
N LEU A 98 14.46 12.28 0.50
CA LEU A 98 13.98 12.04 1.86
C LEU A 98 15.16 11.90 2.82
N LYS A 99 16.08 10.97 2.51
CA LYS A 99 17.30 10.75 3.30
C LYS A 99 18.28 9.82 2.60
N THR A 100 19.53 9.93 3.03
CA THR A 100 20.62 9.03 2.65
C THR A 100 21.15 8.28 3.86
N ILE A 101 21.32 6.96 3.74
CA ILE A 101 22.01 6.11 4.72
C ILE A 101 23.44 5.91 4.23
N ASN A 102 24.42 6.40 4.99
CA ASN A 102 25.82 6.27 4.64
C ASN A 102 26.38 4.93 5.12
N SER A 103 27.43 4.44 4.47
CA SER A 103 28.06 3.16 4.85
C SER A 103 28.60 3.14 6.28
N SER A 104 28.89 4.30 6.88
CA SER A 104 29.24 4.43 8.30
C SER A 104 28.11 4.07 9.27
N GLU A 105 26.87 4.02 8.78
CA GLU A 105 25.66 3.66 9.54
C GLU A 105 25.32 2.18 9.37
N PHE A 106 26.00 1.46 8.48
CA PHE A 106 25.76 0.03 8.28
C PHE A 106 26.27 -0.79 9.46
N THR A 107 25.53 -1.84 9.77
CA THR A 107 25.84 -2.78 10.86
C THR A 107 25.87 -4.20 10.33
N THR A 108 26.66 -5.06 10.97
CA THR A 108 26.68 -6.49 10.61
C THR A 108 25.54 -7.22 11.33
N ASN A 109 24.68 -7.91 10.57
CA ASN A 109 23.59 -8.71 11.15
C ASN A 109 24.08 -10.08 11.67
N ALA A 110 23.17 -10.87 12.25
CA ALA A 110 23.48 -12.18 12.82
C ALA A 110 24.04 -13.19 11.80
N ASP A 111 23.71 -13.02 10.51
CA ASP A 111 24.15 -13.87 9.41
C ASP A 111 25.46 -13.39 8.77
N GLY A 112 26.02 -12.27 9.25
CA GLY A 112 27.32 -11.73 8.83
C GLY A 112 27.25 -10.73 7.66
N TYR A 113 26.06 -10.32 7.23
CA TYR A 113 25.88 -9.34 6.15
C TYR A 113 25.89 -7.91 6.69
N LEU A 114 26.42 -6.97 5.89
CA LEU A 114 26.18 -5.55 6.15
C LEU A 114 24.71 -5.24 5.93
N SER A 115 24.13 -4.47 6.84
CA SER A 115 22.70 -4.27 6.95
C SER A 115 22.35 -2.94 7.60
N SER A 116 21.10 -2.51 7.44
CA SER A 116 20.53 -1.39 8.19
C SER A 116 19.05 -1.61 8.43
N VAL A 117 18.54 -0.99 9.49
CA VAL A 117 17.10 -0.89 9.76
C VAL A 117 16.63 0.47 9.27
N ILE A 118 15.67 0.48 8.34
CA ILE A 118 15.15 1.69 7.72
C ILE A 118 13.73 1.93 8.23
N THR A 119 13.51 3.04 8.92
CA THR A 119 12.17 3.49 9.29
C THR A 119 11.76 4.66 8.40
N LEU A 120 10.66 4.54 7.69
CA LEU A 120 10.06 5.58 6.85
C LEU A 120 8.81 6.10 7.57
N GLY A 121 8.84 7.35 8.02
CA GLY A 121 7.69 7.97 8.70
C GLY A 121 6.68 8.55 7.72
N PHE A 122 5.38 8.44 8.01
CA PHE A 122 4.36 9.10 7.19
C PHE A 122 4.54 10.63 7.25
N THR A 123 4.69 11.20 8.45
CA THR A 123 4.97 12.64 8.63
C THR A 123 6.29 13.07 7.95
N GLU A 124 7.31 12.22 7.95
CA GLU A 124 8.60 12.46 7.29
C GLU A 124 8.42 12.60 5.76
N ALA A 125 7.63 11.71 5.16
CA ALA A 125 7.31 11.73 3.73
C ALA A 125 6.52 12.99 3.33
N LEU A 126 5.51 13.37 4.11
CA LEU A 126 4.76 14.60 3.89
C LEU A 126 5.68 15.84 3.96
N GLY A 127 6.57 15.86 4.95
CA GLY A 127 7.55 16.94 5.14
C GLY A 127 8.51 17.08 3.97
N ALA A 128 9.07 15.97 3.47
CA ALA A 128 9.97 15.98 2.31
C ALA A 128 9.28 16.47 1.04
N LEU A 129 8.01 16.11 0.84
CA LEU A 129 7.22 16.50 -0.31
C LEU A 129 6.60 17.91 -0.20
N GLY A 130 6.69 18.54 0.97
CA GLY A 130 6.11 19.87 1.21
C GLY A 130 4.58 19.89 1.16
N ILE A 131 3.94 18.78 1.49
CA ILE A 131 2.47 18.61 1.48
C ILE A 131 1.92 18.33 2.88
N THR A 132 0.60 18.39 3.02
CA THR A 132 -0.11 18.13 4.28
C THR A 132 -1.04 16.93 4.16
N SER A 133 -1.68 16.54 5.28
CA SER A 133 -2.69 15.49 5.28
C SER A 133 -3.91 15.80 4.40
N ALA A 134 -4.18 17.07 4.10
CA ALA A 134 -5.28 17.46 3.22
C ALA A 134 -4.98 17.20 1.72
N ASP A 135 -3.71 17.00 1.38
CA ASP A 135 -3.24 16.80 0.01
C ASP A 135 -3.10 15.32 -0.36
N VAL A 136 -3.31 14.41 0.61
CA VAL A 136 -3.24 12.97 0.41
C VAL A 136 -4.60 12.33 0.66
N ASP A 137 -4.91 11.29 -0.09
CA ASP A 137 -6.12 10.49 0.08
C ASP A 137 -5.75 9.07 0.54
N GLY A 138 -6.59 8.48 1.38
CA GLY A 138 -6.52 7.04 1.65
C GLY A 138 -6.77 6.21 0.39
N GLY A 139 -6.10 5.08 0.27
CA GLY A 139 -6.07 4.24 -0.94
C GLY A 139 -5.02 4.66 -1.98
N ALA A 140 -4.46 5.88 -1.87
CA ALA A 140 -3.26 6.29 -2.59
C ALA A 140 -2.00 5.70 -1.95
N TYR A 141 -0.82 6.04 -2.48
CA TYR A 141 0.44 5.53 -1.94
C TYR A 141 1.61 6.50 -2.09
N PHE A 142 2.57 6.36 -1.17
CA PHE A 142 3.91 6.88 -1.40
C PHE A 142 4.73 5.85 -2.16
N ARG A 143 5.50 6.31 -3.12
CA ARG A 143 6.50 5.47 -3.77
C ARG A 143 7.88 5.93 -3.35
N TYR A 144 8.62 4.99 -2.77
CA TYR A 144 10.00 5.15 -2.41
C TYR A 144 10.90 4.63 -3.53
N TRP A 145 11.92 5.40 -3.83
CA TRP A 145 12.96 5.07 -4.80
C TRP A 145 14.26 4.92 -4.05
N PHE A 146 15.02 3.89 -4.40
CA PHE A 146 16.25 3.57 -3.71
C PHE A 146 17.40 3.54 -4.69
N THR A 147 18.49 4.21 -4.33
CA THR A 147 19.68 4.36 -5.16
C THR A 147 20.92 3.94 -4.37
N ILE A 148 21.75 3.08 -4.95
CA ILE A 148 23.02 2.64 -4.34
C ILE A 148 24.16 3.32 -5.06
N THR A 149 25.08 3.91 -4.29
CA THR A 149 26.36 4.39 -4.81
C THR A 149 27.49 3.53 -4.28
N LYS A 150 28.42 3.14 -5.15
CA LYS A 150 29.65 2.43 -4.79
C LYS A 150 30.83 3.39 -4.65
N ALA A 151 31.91 2.92 -4.02
CA ALA A 151 33.15 3.67 -3.82
C ALA A 151 33.88 4.01 -5.14
N ASP A 152 33.64 3.25 -6.21
CA ASP A 152 34.14 3.54 -7.56
C ASP A 152 33.32 4.61 -8.30
N GLY A 153 32.26 5.13 -7.68
CA GLY A 153 31.36 6.13 -8.25
C GLY A 153 30.23 5.56 -9.11
N THR A 154 30.15 4.24 -9.27
CA THR A 154 29.02 3.60 -9.98
C THR A 154 27.74 3.70 -9.16
N VAL A 155 26.62 3.89 -9.85
CA VAL A 155 25.30 4.11 -9.25
C VAL A 155 24.32 3.09 -9.80
N TYR A 156 23.57 2.43 -8.91
CA TYR A 156 22.53 1.46 -9.26
C TYR A 156 21.17 1.94 -8.76
N ASP A 157 20.19 1.98 -9.66
CA ASP A 157 18.84 2.43 -9.39
C ASP A 157 17.81 1.54 -10.12
N TYR A 158 16.53 1.89 -10.00
CA TYR A 158 15.45 1.18 -10.69
C TYR A 158 15.59 1.19 -12.23
N ASN A 159 16.17 2.25 -12.81
CA ASN A 159 16.19 2.46 -14.26
C ASN A 159 17.33 1.72 -14.95
N ASN A 160 18.42 1.43 -14.24
CA ASN A 160 19.57 0.70 -14.77
C ASN A 160 19.67 -0.76 -14.26
N THR A 161 18.64 -1.23 -13.54
CA THR A 161 18.57 -2.60 -13.03
C THR A 161 17.70 -3.49 -13.93
N GLY A 162 18.16 -4.71 -14.20
CA GLY A 162 17.41 -5.69 -14.98
C GLY A 162 16.15 -6.21 -14.27
N PRO A 163 15.05 -6.48 -14.99
CA PRO A 163 13.77 -6.87 -14.39
C PRO A 163 13.84 -8.14 -13.53
N ASN A 164 14.71 -9.09 -13.88
CA ASN A 164 14.89 -10.32 -13.12
C ASN A 164 15.40 -10.09 -11.69
N LEU A 165 16.22 -9.06 -11.47
CA LEU A 165 16.71 -8.71 -10.15
C LEU A 165 15.59 -8.05 -9.32
N MET A 166 14.76 -7.23 -9.98
CA MET A 166 13.67 -6.49 -9.34
C MET A 166 12.44 -7.35 -9.00
N SER A 167 12.08 -8.32 -9.86
CA SER A 167 10.83 -9.09 -9.71
C SER A 167 11.02 -10.43 -9.02
N SER A 168 12.26 -10.90 -8.83
CA SER A 168 12.53 -12.22 -8.26
C SER A 168 12.54 -12.16 -6.74
N ASN A 169 11.70 -12.99 -6.11
CA ASN A 169 11.70 -13.20 -4.66
C ASN A 169 13.04 -13.74 -4.11
N ALA A 170 13.88 -14.35 -4.95
CA ALA A 170 15.20 -14.82 -4.52
C ALA A 170 16.13 -13.64 -4.19
N PHE A 171 16.04 -12.56 -4.97
CA PHE A 171 16.87 -11.37 -4.80
C PHE A 171 16.19 -10.31 -3.94
N SER A 172 14.87 -10.15 -4.06
CA SER A 172 14.07 -9.13 -3.37
C SER A 172 14.75 -7.76 -3.37
N ALA A 173 15.32 -7.37 -4.53
CA ALA A 173 16.13 -6.19 -4.65
C ALA A 173 15.27 -4.94 -4.48
N LEU A 174 15.62 -4.12 -3.49
CA LEU A 174 14.90 -2.93 -3.09
C LEU A 174 15.41 -1.73 -3.87
N PHE A 175 14.89 -1.55 -5.09
CA PHE A 175 15.10 -0.35 -5.90
C PHE A 175 13.86 0.56 -5.93
N ARG A 176 12.70 0.00 -5.59
CA ARG A 176 11.43 0.73 -5.55
C ARG A 176 10.43 0.02 -4.63
N GLN A 177 9.70 0.78 -3.83
CA GLN A 177 8.65 0.25 -2.97
C GLN A 177 7.45 1.20 -2.94
N ASN A 178 6.26 0.67 -3.23
CA ASN A 178 5.02 1.40 -3.00
C ASN A 178 4.52 1.07 -1.59
N ILE A 179 4.17 2.08 -0.80
CA ILE A 179 3.55 1.95 0.51
C ILE A 179 2.18 2.62 0.43
N SER A 180 1.13 1.80 0.47
CA SER A 180 -0.25 2.28 0.45
C SER A 180 -0.61 3.00 1.74
N ILE A 181 -1.35 4.10 1.60
CA ILE A 181 -2.04 4.76 2.69
C ILE A 181 -3.33 3.97 2.92
N ILE A 182 -3.45 3.33 4.07
CA ILE A 182 -4.61 2.53 4.43
C ILE A 182 -5.57 3.32 5.31
N CYS A 183 -6.85 2.96 5.24
CA CYS A 183 -7.89 3.44 6.12
C CYS A 183 -8.48 2.24 6.85
N PRO A 184 -7.95 1.89 8.04
CA PRO A 184 -8.53 0.83 8.85
C PRO A 184 -9.99 1.15 9.18
N SER A 185 -10.84 0.14 9.09
CA SER A 185 -12.26 0.23 9.41
C SER A 185 -12.59 -0.86 10.42
N ASP A 186 -13.26 -0.47 11.50
CA ASP A 186 -13.74 -1.39 12.54
C ASP A 186 -15.11 -0.90 13.05
N LEU A 187 -16.14 -1.16 12.24
CA LEU A 187 -17.53 -0.77 12.55
C LEU A 187 -18.36 -1.93 13.12
N ALA A 188 -17.77 -3.12 13.25
CA ALA A 188 -18.51 -4.29 13.69
C ALA A 188 -18.93 -4.16 15.17
N GLY A 189 -20.13 -4.60 15.51
CA GLY A 189 -20.61 -4.57 16.89
C GLY A 189 -22.12 -4.69 17.03
N SER A 190 -22.56 -4.80 18.28
CA SER A 190 -23.97 -4.77 18.62
C SER A 190 -24.49 -3.33 18.61
N LEU A 191 -25.62 -3.13 17.93
CA LEU A 191 -26.25 -1.84 17.72
C LEU A 191 -27.63 -1.77 18.37
N LEU A 192 -28.05 -0.56 18.73
CA LEU A 192 -29.43 -0.17 18.97
C LEU A 192 -29.86 0.75 17.83
N VAL A 193 -30.83 0.29 17.04
CA VAL A 193 -31.25 0.95 15.82
C VAL A 193 -32.69 1.45 15.95
N SER A 194 -32.89 2.74 15.69
CA SER A 194 -34.21 3.33 15.54
C SER A 194 -34.39 3.78 14.09
N GLN A 195 -35.53 3.47 13.49
CA GLN A 195 -35.81 3.77 12.10
C GLN A 195 -37.26 4.21 11.89
N THR A 196 -37.50 5.16 10.99
CA THR A 196 -38.82 5.37 10.38
C THR A 196 -38.74 5.07 8.88
N THR A 197 -39.58 4.17 8.38
CA THR A 197 -39.60 3.85 6.95
C THR A 197 -40.20 4.98 6.12
N ILE A 198 -39.67 5.17 4.92
CA ILE A 198 -40.11 6.17 3.93
C ILE A 198 -40.47 5.43 2.63
N ALA A 199 -41.36 6.02 1.83
CA ALA A 199 -41.72 5.48 0.52
C ALA A 199 -41.85 6.59 -0.52
N ASN A 200 -41.43 6.30 -1.75
CA ASN A 200 -41.62 7.17 -2.89
C ASN A 200 -43.11 7.27 -3.28
N ALA A 201 -43.46 8.38 -3.93
CA ALA A 201 -44.83 8.60 -4.39
C ALA A 201 -45.27 7.49 -5.35
N GLY A 202 -46.36 6.80 -5.00
CA GLY A 202 -46.93 5.70 -5.79
C GLY A 202 -46.48 4.30 -5.35
N VAL A 203 -45.56 4.20 -4.38
CA VAL A 203 -45.20 2.94 -3.72
C VAL A 203 -46.05 2.76 -2.46
N SER A 204 -46.69 1.60 -2.33
CA SER A 204 -47.43 1.22 -1.12
C SER A 204 -46.53 0.40 -0.21
N TRP A 205 -45.83 1.08 0.70
CA TRP A 205 -44.95 0.48 1.70
C TRP A 205 -45.53 0.65 3.11
N PRO A 206 -45.49 -0.37 3.99
CA PRO A 206 -45.94 -0.23 5.37
C PRO A 206 -45.14 0.86 6.10
N ALA A 207 -45.85 1.81 6.72
CA ALA A 207 -45.22 2.78 7.61
C ALA A 207 -44.88 2.09 8.94
N ILE A 208 -43.59 1.81 9.15
CA ILE A 208 -43.04 1.19 10.35
C ILE A 208 -42.14 2.19 11.07
N THR A 209 -42.26 2.18 12.40
CA THR A 209 -41.34 2.89 13.30
C THR A 209 -40.72 1.88 14.25
N LEU A 210 -39.39 1.81 14.22
CA LEU A 210 -38.55 0.99 15.09
C LEU A 210 -37.90 1.91 16.11
N THR A 211 -37.83 1.47 17.37
CA THR A 211 -37.17 2.19 18.45
C THR A 211 -36.22 1.24 19.16
N ASP A 212 -34.93 1.57 19.11
CA ASP A 212 -33.83 0.86 19.77
C ASP A 212 -33.88 -0.68 19.59
N VAL A 213 -34.16 -1.11 18.36
CA VAL A 213 -34.14 -2.53 17.98
C VAL A 213 -32.68 -3.03 18.01
N PRO A 214 -32.39 -4.11 18.74
CA PRO A 214 -31.05 -4.67 18.77
C PRO A 214 -30.72 -5.35 17.44
N LEU A 215 -29.61 -4.93 16.82
CA LEU A 215 -29.07 -5.52 15.60
C LEU A 215 -27.56 -5.76 15.76
N THR A 216 -26.98 -6.57 14.88
CA THR A 216 -25.54 -6.84 14.85
C THR A 216 -24.97 -6.40 13.51
N LEU A 217 -24.01 -5.48 13.53
CA LEU A 217 -23.21 -5.16 12.35
C LEU A 217 -22.00 -6.09 12.35
N GLU A 218 -21.93 -6.99 11.37
CA GLU A 218 -20.88 -8.00 11.27
C GLU A 218 -19.92 -7.67 10.13
N ALA A 219 -18.63 -7.86 10.35
CA ALA A 219 -17.64 -7.77 9.29
C ALA A 219 -17.85 -8.89 8.26
N ALA A 220 -17.97 -8.51 6.99
CA ALA A 220 -17.98 -9.44 5.88
C ALA A 220 -16.55 -9.91 5.55
N SER A 221 -16.43 -10.81 4.56
CA SER A 221 -15.12 -11.33 4.14
C SER A 221 -14.21 -10.28 3.49
N ALA A 222 -14.80 -9.21 2.94
CA ALA A 222 -14.06 -8.11 2.35
C ALA A 222 -13.75 -7.04 3.42
N PRO A 223 -12.50 -6.54 3.53
CA PRO A 223 -12.16 -5.50 4.48
C PRO A 223 -13.03 -4.24 4.31
N GLY A 224 -13.48 -3.68 5.44
CA GLY A 224 -14.35 -2.49 5.44
C GLY A 224 -15.77 -2.75 4.94
N VAL A 225 -16.16 -4.00 4.67
CA VAL A 225 -17.53 -4.36 4.28
C VAL A 225 -18.22 -5.04 5.46
N TYR A 226 -19.49 -4.73 5.65
CA TYR A 226 -20.31 -5.16 6.77
C TYR A 226 -21.71 -5.59 6.31
N ILE A 227 -22.33 -6.45 7.10
CA ILE A 227 -23.73 -6.87 6.95
C ILE A 227 -24.47 -6.68 8.27
N VAL A 228 -25.77 -6.38 8.20
CA VAL A 228 -26.64 -6.36 9.38
C VAL A 228 -27.18 -7.78 9.56
N ALA A 229 -26.71 -8.55 10.53
CA ALA A 229 -26.93 -10.00 10.60
C ALA A 229 -28.41 -10.42 10.52
N GLU A 230 -29.30 -9.63 11.13
CA GLU A 230 -30.72 -9.96 11.25
C GLU A 230 -31.56 -9.53 10.03
N ASP A 231 -31.07 -8.58 9.23
CA ASP A 231 -31.85 -7.91 8.15
C ASP A 231 -31.14 -7.96 6.78
N ASN A 232 -29.79 -7.91 6.78
CA ASN A 232 -28.91 -7.59 5.67
C ASN A 232 -29.22 -6.24 5.04
N GLY A 233 -29.29 -5.18 5.85
CA GLY A 233 -29.08 -3.80 5.35
C GLY A 233 -30.31 -2.90 5.20
N SER A 234 -31.53 -3.36 5.54
CA SER A 234 -32.70 -2.48 5.72
C SER A 234 -32.91 -2.06 7.19
N TRP A 235 -31.84 -2.19 7.99
CA TRP A 235 -31.69 -1.63 9.34
C TRP A 235 -32.85 -1.93 10.31
N GLY A 236 -33.34 -3.17 10.26
CA GLY A 236 -34.37 -3.75 11.11
C GLY A 236 -35.76 -3.80 10.50
N SER A 237 -36.01 -3.09 9.38
CA SER A 237 -37.36 -3.05 8.79
C SER A 237 -37.70 -4.25 7.93
N TRP A 238 -36.72 -4.93 7.34
CA TRP A 238 -37.02 -6.05 6.45
C TRP A 238 -37.72 -7.21 7.17
N PRO A 239 -37.25 -7.67 8.35
CA PRO A 239 -37.92 -8.75 9.09
C PRO A 239 -39.34 -8.38 9.52
N GLU A 240 -39.59 -7.11 9.85
CA GLU A 240 -40.90 -6.63 10.27
C GLU A 240 -41.92 -6.62 9.11
N VAL A 241 -41.48 -6.33 7.89
CA VAL A 241 -42.35 -6.34 6.70
C VAL A 241 -42.52 -7.74 6.12
N TYR A 242 -41.40 -8.46 5.97
CA TYR A 242 -41.34 -9.67 5.16
C TYR A 242 -41.13 -10.96 5.97
N GLY A 243 -40.95 -10.88 7.29
CA GLY A 243 -40.82 -12.04 8.18
C GLY A 243 -39.60 -12.91 7.91
N SER A 244 -38.56 -12.36 7.26
CA SER A 244 -37.33 -13.05 6.85
C SER A 244 -36.14 -12.08 6.89
N THR A 245 -34.95 -12.54 6.51
CA THR A 245 -33.77 -11.70 6.31
C THR A 245 -33.57 -11.47 4.81
N SER A 246 -33.19 -10.25 4.40
CA SER A 246 -32.91 -9.96 2.99
C SER A 246 -31.62 -10.66 2.53
N ASN A 247 -31.43 -10.83 1.22
CA ASN A 247 -30.13 -11.28 0.67
C ASN A 247 -29.08 -10.16 0.63
N GLY A 248 -29.49 -8.91 0.79
CA GLY A 248 -28.67 -7.72 0.73
C GLY A 248 -29.50 -6.47 1.04
N PRO A 249 -28.89 -5.28 1.14
CA PRO A 249 -27.52 -4.93 0.75
C PRO A 249 -26.44 -5.18 1.82
N SER A 250 -25.20 -4.88 1.46
CA SER A 250 -24.06 -4.72 2.38
C SER A 250 -23.72 -3.25 2.55
N VAL A 251 -23.11 -2.92 3.68
CA VAL A 251 -22.61 -1.58 4.00
C VAL A 251 -21.09 -1.60 3.88
N ALA A 252 -20.49 -0.58 3.30
CA ALA A 252 -19.04 -0.48 3.19
C ALA A 252 -18.54 0.87 3.73
N ASP A 253 -17.41 0.84 4.42
CA ASP A 253 -16.67 2.02 4.86
C ASP A 253 -15.30 2.04 4.18
N ALA A 254 -15.05 3.12 3.45
CA ALA A 254 -13.77 3.41 2.83
C ALA A 254 -13.32 4.81 3.26
N CYS A 255 -12.38 4.87 4.21
CA CYS A 255 -11.86 6.13 4.74
C CYS A 255 -12.92 7.04 5.38
N ASN A 256 -13.80 6.45 6.20
CA ASN A 256 -14.95 7.11 6.81
C ASN A 256 -16.01 7.59 5.82
N ILE A 257 -15.98 7.08 4.58
CA ILE A 257 -17.02 7.28 3.58
C ILE A 257 -17.86 6.01 3.58
N LEU A 258 -19.05 6.11 4.17
CA LEU A 258 -20.02 5.04 4.24
C LEU A 258 -20.76 4.94 2.91
N SER A 259 -20.96 3.74 2.44
CA SER A 259 -21.75 3.44 1.25
C SER A 259 -22.56 2.17 1.47
N MET A 260 -23.55 1.96 0.63
CA MET A 260 -24.35 0.75 0.63
C MET A 260 -24.46 0.23 -0.78
N SER A 261 -24.32 -1.07 -0.95
CA SER A 261 -24.31 -1.71 -2.26
C SER A 261 -24.75 -3.16 -2.20
N GLY A 262 -25.20 -3.68 -3.34
CA GLY A 262 -25.81 -5.00 -3.45
C GLY A 262 -27.29 -4.90 -3.78
N ALA A 263 -27.94 -6.06 -3.86
CA ALA A 263 -29.37 -6.17 -4.14
C ALA A 263 -30.03 -7.18 -3.20
N ASP A 264 -31.34 -7.03 -3.01
CA ASP A 264 -32.16 -8.04 -2.35
C ASP A 264 -32.45 -9.26 -3.27
N GLN A 265 -33.27 -10.19 -2.80
CA GLN A 265 -33.70 -11.37 -3.56
C GLN A 265 -34.58 -11.06 -4.79
N TYR A 266 -35.12 -9.85 -4.91
CA TYR A 266 -35.94 -9.41 -6.04
C TYR A 266 -35.12 -8.62 -7.07
N GLY A 267 -33.86 -8.32 -6.75
CA GLY A 267 -32.93 -7.62 -7.61
C GLY A 267 -32.96 -6.10 -7.41
N ASP A 268 -33.65 -5.61 -6.37
CA ASP A 268 -33.66 -4.20 -6.05
C ASP A 268 -32.36 -3.79 -5.37
N THR A 269 -31.71 -2.76 -5.92
CA THR A 269 -30.44 -2.26 -5.38
C THR A 269 -30.68 -1.15 -4.38
N TYR A 270 -29.77 -1.02 -3.43
CA TYR A 270 -29.87 -0.08 -2.33
C TYR A 270 -28.72 0.92 -2.35
N GLU A 271 -29.01 2.14 -1.92
CA GLU A 271 -28.02 3.20 -1.75
C GLU A 271 -28.32 4.04 -0.50
N LEU A 272 -27.28 4.68 0.03
CA LEU A 272 -27.45 5.74 1.03
C LEU A 272 -27.80 7.03 0.30
N THR A 273 -28.80 7.78 0.78
CA THR A 273 -29.13 9.09 0.23
C THR A 273 -27.94 10.02 0.43
N ALA A 274 -27.47 10.64 -0.66
CA ALA A 274 -26.27 11.48 -0.64
C ALA A 274 -26.34 12.60 0.40
N GLY A 275 -25.25 12.78 1.18
CA GLY A 275 -25.13 13.82 2.19
C GLY A 275 -26.01 13.65 3.43
N THR A 276 -26.53 12.45 3.68
CA THR A 276 -27.37 12.18 4.86
C THR A 276 -26.62 11.48 5.99
N VAL A 277 -25.49 10.83 5.68
CA VAL A 277 -24.65 10.19 6.69
C VAL A 277 -24.02 11.27 7.55
N SER A 278 -24.24 11.16 8.86
CA SER A 278 -23.66 12.06 9.86
C SER A 278 -23.52 11.35 11.20
N VAL A 279 -22.55 11.81 11.98
CA VAL A 279 -22.31 11.34 13.35
C VAL A 279 -22.52 12.50 14.31
N SER A 280 -23.23 12.26 15.41
CA SER A 280 -23.50 13.25 16.44
C SER A 280 -22.20 13.78 17.06
N THR A 281 -22.24 15.00 17.63
CA THR A 281 -21.05 15.66 18.20
C THR A 281 -20.39 14.92 19.36
N ASP A 282 -21.12 14.02 20.04
CA ASP A 282 -20.60 13.13 21.09
C ASP A 282 -20.13 11.77 20.53
N SER A 283 -20.17 11.61 19.21
CA SER A 283 -19.84 10.41 18.45
C SER A 283 -20.70 9.20 18.79
N LYS A 284 -21.88 9.37 19.41
CA LYS A 284 -22.71 8.25 19.88
C LYS A 284 -23.80 7.81 18.92
N THR A 285 -24.24 8.69 18.01
CA THR A 285 -25.36 8.42 17.11
C THR A 285 -24.91 8.61 15.68
N LEU A 286 -24.91 7.53 14.90
CA LEU A 286 -24.84 7.55 13.44
C LEU A 286 -26.26 7.78 12.91
N SER A 287 -26.43 8.69 11.96
CA SER A 287 -27.70 8.97 11.28
C SER A 287 -27.50 8.94 9.77
N PHE A 288 -28.45 8.39 9.03
CA PHE A 288 -28.45 8.39 7.56
C PHE A 288 -29.83 8.04 7.01
N GLN A 289 -29.99 8.27 5.71
CA GLN A 289 -31.13 7.79 4.95
C GLN A 289 -30.67 6.74 3.95
N TRP A 290 -31.52 5.76 3.70
CA TRP A 290 -31.34 4.81 2.63
C TRP A 290 -32.58 4.72 1.75
N VAL A 291 -32.38 4.34 0.49
CA VAL A 291 -33.44 4.05 -0.47
C VAL A 291 -33.07 2.83 -1.32
N ASN A 292 -34.08 2.16 -1.87
CA ASN A 292 -33.90 1.12 -2.90
C ASN A 292 -34.57 1.48 -4.23
N THR A 293 -34.29 0.70 -5.27
CA THR A 293 -34.84 0.94 -6.62
C THR A 293 -36.35 0.73 -6.73
N TRP A 294 -36.95 -0.03 -5.82
CA TRP A 294 -38.42 -0.15 -5.73
C TRP A 294 -39.07 1.12 -5.17
N GLY A 295 -38.30 1.96 -4.48
CA GLY A 295 -38.73 3.22 -3.89
C GLY A 295 -39.13 3.11 -2.42
N GLU A 296 -38.62 2.10 -1.72
CA GLU A 296 -38.66 1.99 -0.25
C GLU A 296 -37.42 2.68 0.33
N GLY A 297 -37.49 3.05 1.60
CA GLY A 297 -36.37 3.67 2.30
C GLY A 297 -36.59 3.80 3.80
N GLY A 298 -35.64 4.44 4.47
CA GLY A 298 -35.75 4.70 5.91
C GLY A 298 -34.82 5.81 6.40
N ASP A 299 -35.31 6.58 7.38
CA ASP A 299 -34.52 7.44 8.25
C ASP A 299 -33.97 6.60 9.40
N VAL A 300 -32.66 6.36 9.44
CA VAL A 300 -32.01 5.50 10.44
C VAL A 300 -31.20 6.32 11.43
N THR A 301 -31.26 5.91 12.69
CA THR A 301 -30.28 6.26 13.71
C THR A 301 -29.75 4.99 14.37
N ALA A 302 -28.44 4.89 14.56
CA ALA A 302 -27.77 3.73 15.13
C ALA A 302 -26.79 4.15 16.23
N LYS A 303 -26.80 3.41 17.33
CA LYS A 303 -25.87 3.58 18.47
C LYS A 303 -25.24 2.24 18.79
N TYR A 304 -23.98 2.21 19.19
CA TYR A 304 -23.43 0.99 19.76
C TYR A 304 -24.08 0.68 21.11
N ALA A 305 -24.49 -0.57 21.31
CA ALA A 305 -25.16 -1.02 22.52
C ALA A 305 -24.26 -0.97 23.77
N ASP A 306 -22.94 -1.08 23.58
CA ASP A 306 -21.94 -0.95 24.64
C ASP A 306 -21.56 0.51 24.96
N GLY A 307 -22.11 1.47 24.22
CA GLY A 307 -21.79 2.89 24.36
C GLY A 307 -20.47 3.31 23.71
N SER A 308 -19.88 2.49 22.83
CA SER A 308 -18.74 2.85 21.99
C SER A 308 -19.05 4.03 21.05
N SER A 309 -18.03 4.62 20.45
CA SER A 309 -18.16 5.79 19.57
C SER A 309 -18.04 5.40 18.10
N TRP A 310 -18.81 6.06 17.23
CA TRP A 310 -18.60 6.04 15.79
C TRP A 310 -17.42 6.92 15.39
N PRO A 311 -16.63 6.55 14.36
CA PRO A 311 -15.75 7.50 13.69
C PRO A 311 -16.56 8.57 12.95
N ASP A 312 -15.92 9.64 12.48
CA ASP A 312 -16.59 10.73 11.75
C ASP A 312 -17.00 10.29 10.33
N LEU A 313 -18.09 9.52 10.23
CA LEU A 313 -18.61 8.97 8.98
C LEU A 313 -19.39 9.99 8.14
N THR A 314 -19.27 9.88 6.81
CA THR A 314 -19.97 10.70 5.79
C THR A 314 -20.33 9.87 4.55
N ASN A 315 -21.06 10.43 3.57
CA ASN A 315 -21.33 9.80 2.26
C ASN A 315 -21.55 10.79 1.11
#